data_AF-A0A259I005-F1
#
_entry.id   AF-A0A259I005-F1
#
_cell.length_a   1.000
_cell.length_b   1.000
_cell.length_c   1.000
_cell.angle_alpha   90.00
_cell.angle_beta   90.00
_cell.angle_gamma   90.00
#
_symmetry.space_group_name_H-M   'P 1'
#
loop_
_entity.id
_entity.type
_entity.pdbx_description
1 polymer ?
#
loop_
_entity_poly.entity_id
_entity_poly.type
_entity_poly.pdbx_seq_one_letter_code
_entity_poly.pdbx_strand_id
1 'polypeptide(L)'
;MKKQILFMCFLMGLLSAQAQQNNGSSYTTALGVKIYPGAVSVKHFLKSNQAIEGLGFFTKDMVRFTGLYEIHNPLGSVEGLQWYIGGGGHFGFGNDHWQDIGVRPEGFSMGIDGVLGVDYKVKGAPLNLSFDWQPSFVLISQPNFQGGWGGLGIRYTF
;
A
#
# COMPACT_ATOMS: atom_id res chain seq x y z
N MET A 1 -5.86 -3.08 29.70
CA MET A 1 -6.13 -4.53 29.59
C MET A 1 -7.00 -4.87 28.38
N LYS A 2 -8.27 -4.41 28.26
CA LYS A 2 -9.14 -4.74 27.10
C LYS A 2 -8.56 -4.37 25.72
N LYS A 3 -7.90 -3.20 25.60
CA LYS A 3 -7.24 -2.76 24.35
C LYS A 3 -6.00 -3.58 23.99
N GLN A 4 -5.28 -4.10 24.98
CA GLN A 4 -4.11 -4.95 24.77
C GLN A 4 -4.51 -6.39 24.39
N ILE A 5 -5.64 -6.88 24.93
CA ILE A 5 -6.22 -8.16 24.50
C ILE A 5 -6.71 -8.05 23.06
N LEU A 6 -7.39 -6.96 22.67
CA LEU A 6 -7.78 -6.73 21.28
C LEU A 6 -6.57 -6.66 20.34
N PHE A 7 -5.51 -5.95 20.75
CA PHE A 7 -4.27 -5.85 19.98
C PHE A 7 -3.56 -7.20 19.86
N MET A 8 -3.54 -8.01 20.91
CA MET A 8 -2.95 -9.34 20.93
C MET A 8 -3.78 -10.35 20.15
N CYS A 9 -5.11 -10.26 20.18
CA CYS A 9 -6.02 -11.03 19.32
C CYS A 9 -5.90 -10.62 17.84
N PHE A 10 -5.68 -9.33 17.56
CA PHE A 10 -5.37 -8.86 16.21
C PHE A 10 -4.01 -9.38 15.73
N LEU A 11 -2.97 -9.33 16.57
CA LEU A 11 -1.66 -9.92 16.29
C LEU A 11 -1.73 -11.43 16.10
N MET A 12 -2.49 -12.15 16.93
CA MET A 12 -2.69 -13.59 16.81
C MET A 12 -3.54 -13.97 15.60
N GLY A 13 -4.54 -13.15 15.24
CA GLY A 13 -5.33 -13.31 14.01
C GLY A 13 -4.47 -13.17 12.74
N LEU A 14 -3.49 -12.26 12.76
CA LEU A 14 -2.48 -12.12 11.70
C LEU A 14 -1.53 -13.33 11.63
N LEU A 15 -1.25 -14.00 12.75
CA LEU A 15 -0.39 -15.19 12.82
C LEU A 15 -1.12 -16.49 12.43
N SER A 16 -2.45 -16.53 12.58
CA SER A 16 -3.29 -17.68 12.20
C SER A 16 -3.74 -17.69 10.73
N ALA A 17 -3.47 -16.61 9.98
CA ALA A 17 -3.62 -16.57 8.52
C ALA A 17 -2.46 -17.34 7.85
N GLN A 18 -2.50 -18.66 8.02
CA GLN A 18 -1.85 -19.71 7.26
C GLN A 18 -0.43 -19.41 6.75
N ALA A 19 0.52 -20.05 7.43
CA ALA A 19 1.89 -20.33 7.01
C ALA A 19 1.97 -21.26 5.77
N GLN A 20 1.18 -21.03 4.72
CA GLN A 20 1.38 -21.66 3.42
C GLN A 20 2.12 -20.69 2.51
N GLN A 21 3.39 -21.02 2.22
CA GLN A 21 4.13 -20.30 1.20
C GLN A 21 3.40 -20.43 -0.14
N ASN A 22 2.96 -19.30 -0.69
CA ASN A 22 2.39 -19.29 -2.02
C ASN A 22 3.49 -19.30 -3.07
N ASN A 23 3.78 -20.48 -3.60
CA ASN A 23 4.74 -20.70 -4.68
C ASN A 23 4.07 -20.68 -6.08
N GLY A 24 2.78 -20.36 -6.16
CA GLY A 24 2.04 -20.21 -7.41
C GLY A 24 2.34 -18.90 -8.14
N SER A 25 1.59 -18.64 -9.20
CA SER A 25 1.65 -17.40 -9.99
C SER A 25 0.56 -16.38 -9.63
N SER A 26 -0.26 -16.67 -8.61
CA SER A 26 -1.25 -15.76 -8.04
C SER A 26 -1.13 -15.76 -6.52
N TYR A 27 -1.67 -14.75 -5.84
CA TYR A 27 -1.69 -14.67 -4.38
C TYR A 27 -2.96 -14.00 -3.87
N THR A 28 -3.31 -14.28 -2.61
CA THR A 28 -4.50 -13.68 -1.97
C THR A 28 -4.10 -12.53 -1.07
N THR A 29 -3.08 -12.71 -0.23
CA THR A 29 -2.59 -11.67 0.70
C THR A 29 -1.10 -11.46 0.51
N ALA A 30 -0.65 -10.21 0.60
CA ALA A 30 0.76 -9.89 0.63
C ALA A 30 1.06 -8.78 1.65
N LEU A 31 2.21 -8.88 2.31
CA LEU A 31 2.72 -7.89 3.26
C LEU A 31 4.15 -7.54 2.86
N GLY A 32 4.49 -6.26 2.85
CA GLY A 32 5.86 -5.85 2.61
C GLY A 32 6.07 -4.36 2.68
N VAL A 33 7.00 -3.87 1.86
CA VAL A 33 7.45 -2.48 1.88
C VAL A 33 7.41 -1.85 0.49
N LYS A 34 7.17 -0.55 0.45
CA LYS A 34 7.33 0.31 -0.71
C LYS A 34 8.50 1.26 -0.46
N ILE A 35 9.40 1.38 -1.43
CA ILE A 35 10.68 2.08 -1.25
C ILE A 35 10.52 3.60 -1.38
N TYR A 36 9.56 4.08 -2.16
CA TYR A 36 9.36 5.51 -2.39
C TYR A 36 7.87 5.88 -2.38
N PRO A 37 7.46 6.90 -1.61
CA PRO A 37 8.04 7.14 -0.28
C PRO A 37 8.02 5.84 0.56
N GLY A 38 8.92 5.74 1.53
CA GLY A 38 9.02 4.56 2.40
C GLY A 38 7.70 4.23 3.09
N ALA A 39 7.15 3.04 2.85
CA ALA A 39 5.89 2.60 3.46
C ALA A 39 5.87 1.11 3.76
N VAL A 40 5.07 0.74 4.76
CA VAL A 40 4.58 -0.63 4.93
C VAL A 40 3.33 -0.79 4.07
N SER A 41 3.23 -1.89 3.34
CA SER A 41 2.10 -2.18 2.44
C SER A 41 1.49 -3.54 2.77
N VAL A 42 0.15 -3.57 2.86
CA VAL A 42 -0.64 -4.79 2.95
C VAL A 42 -1.64 -4.80 1.80
N LYS A 43 -1.57 -5.83 0.96
CA LYS A 43 -2.50 -6.02 -0.15
C LYS A 43 -3.31 -7.30 0.06
N HIS A 44 -4.61 -7.24 -0.24
CA HIS A 44 -5.51 -8.39 -0.18
C HIS A 44 -6.46 -8.40 -1.37
N PHE A 45 -6.49 -9.52 -2.11
CA PHE A 45 -7.42 -9.74 -3.21
C PHE A 45 -8.79 -10.17 -2.68
N LEU A 46 -9.80 -9.35 -2.94
CA LEU A 46 -11.22 -9.63 -2.64
C LEU A 46 -11.83 -10.57 -3.69
N LYS A 47 -11.34 -10.48 -4.93
CA LYS A 47 -11.67 -11.35 -6.07
C LYS A 47 -10.42 -11.58 -6.90
N SER A 48 -10.50 -12.42 -7.94
CA SER A 48 -9.37 -12.71 -8.82
C SER A 48 -8.71 -11.50 -9.48
N ASN A 49 -9.43 -10.38 -9.62
CA ASN A 49 -8.95 -9.17 -10.28
C ASN A 49 -9.20 -7.88 -9.49
N GLN A 50 -9.65 -7.97 -8.24
CA GLN A 50 -10.02 -6.82 -7.41
C GLN A 50 -9.29 -6.93 -6.07
N ALA A 51 -8.46 -5.94 -5.77
CA ALA A 51 -7.65 -5.92 -4.55
C ALA A 51 -7.89 -4.63 -3.76
N ILE A 52 -7.66 -4.73 -2.46
CA ILE A 52 -7.47 -3.57 -1.58
C ILE A 52 -6.01 -3.53 -1.14
N GLU A 53 -5.42 -2.33 -1.12
CA GLU A 53 -4.09 -2.09 -0.57
C GLU A 53 -4.15 -1.01 0.51
N GLY A 54 -3.61 -1.32 1.69
CA GLY A 54 -3.35 -0.36 2.75
C GLY A 54 -1.86 -0.04 2.81
N LEU A 55 -1.52 1.25 2.81
CA LEU A 55 -0.16 1.74 2.97
C LEU A 55 -0.04 2.59 4.23
N GLY A 56 1.03 2.37 5.00
CA GLY A 56 1.41 3.16 6.16
C GLY A 56 2.77 3.80 5.95
N PHE A 57 2.81 5.13 5.89
CA PHE A 57 4.02 5.94 5.74
C PHE A 57 4.39 6.50 7.11
N PHE A 58 5.61 6.20 7.56
CA PHE A 58 6.10 6.61 8.88
C PHE A 58 7.44 7.32 8.71
N THR A 59 7.43 8.63 8.90
CA THR A 59 8.62 9.47 8.91
C THR A 59 8.72 10.15 10.27
N LYS A 60 9.85 10.79 10.55
CA LYS A 60 10.04 11.58 11.78
C LYS A 60 8.97 12.69 11.91
N ASP A 61 8.52 13.21 10.79
CA ASP A 61 7.74 14.45 10.71
C ASP A 61 6.29 14.22 10.26
N MET A 62 5.94 13.00 9.84
CA MET A 62 4.59 12.65 9.37
C MET A 62 4.29 11.15 9.53
N VAL A 63 3.04 10.88 9.91
CA VAL A 63 2.37 9.58 9.70
C VAL A 63 1.23 9.77 8.69
N ARG A 64 1.21 8.98 7.61
CA ARG A 64 0.09 8.93 6.65
C ARG A 64 -0.37 7.50 6.47
N PHE A 65 -1.67 7.31 6.34
CA PHE A 65 -2.30 6.07 5.92
C PHE A 65 -3.03 6.29 4.60
N THR A 66 -2.83 5.38 3.65
CA THR A 66 -3.54 5.36 2.38
C THR A 66 -4.28 4.03 2.24
N GLY A 67 -5.53 4.08 1.78
CA GLY A 67 -6.27 2.91 1.32
C GLY A 67 -6.58 3.03 -0.16
N LEU A 68 -6.30 1.98 -0.92
CA LEU A 68 -6.52 1.89 -2.36
C LEU A 68 -7.43 0.71 -2.69
N TYR A 69 -8.29 0.90 -3.67
CA TYR A 69 -8.99 -0.17 -4.38
C TYR A 69 -8.46 -0.27 -5.80
N GLU A 70 -8.06 -1.47 -6.19
CA GLU A 70 -7.32 -1.71 -7.42
C GLU A 70 -7.96 -2.79 -8.26
N ILE A 71 -7.93 -2.58 -9.58
CA ILE A 71 -8.37 -3.52 -10.59
C ILE A 71 -7.13 -4.02 -11.33
N HIS A 72 -6.92 -5.33 -11.30
CA HIS A 72 -5.76 -6.00 -11.87
C HIS A 72 -6.14 -6.73 -13.16
N ASN A 73 -5.27 -6.72 -14.16
CA ASN A 73 -5.44 -7.49 -15.39
C ASN A 73 -4.09 -8.07 -15.84
N PRO A 74 -4.06 -9.25 -16.47
CA PRO A 74 -2.83 -9.82 -17.02
C PRO A 74 -2.12 -8.83 -17.97
N LEU A 75 -0.81 -8.74 -17.87
CA LEU A 75 0.02 -7.93 -18.77
C LEU A 75 0.82 -8.84 -19.70
N GLY A 76 0.33 -8.99 -20.93
CA GLY A 76 0.95 -9.85 -21.93
C GLY A 76 0.80 -11.34 -21.63
N SER A 77 1.80 -12.13 -22.00
CA SER A 77 1.83 -13.59 -21.83
C SER A 77 2.68 -14.06 -20.64
N VAL A 78 3.22 -13.14 -19.85
CA VAL A 78 4.09 -13.48 -18.71
C VAL A 78 3.23 -13.92 -17.53
N GLU A 79 3.37 -15.19 -17.14
CA GLU A 79 2.65 -15.75 -16.01
C GLU A 79 2.99 -15.00 -14.71
N GLY A 80 1.97 -14.59 -13.96
CA GLY A 80 2.11 -13.83 -12.71
C GLY A 80 2.36 -12.33 -12.89
N LEU A 81 2.45 -11.82 -14.13
CA LEU A 81 2.58 -10.38 -14.40
C LEU A 81 1.21 -9.76 -14.69
N GLN A 82 0.85 -8.74 -13.93
CA GLN A 82 -0.38 -7.99 -14.06
C GLN A 82 -0.08 -6.49 -14.14
N TRP A 83 -0.94 -5.75 -14.81
CA TRP A 83 -1.03 -4.31 -14.62
C TRP A 83 -2.24 -4.00 -13.75
N TYR A 84 -2.21 -2.89 -13.04
CA TYR A 84 -3.32 -2.46 -12.21
C TYR A 84 -3.54 -0.96 -12.27
N ILE A 85 -4.80 -0.57 -12.14
CA ILE A 85 -5.23 0.80 -11.95
C ILE A 85 -6.22 0.86 -10.78
N GLY A 86 -6.18 1.94 -10.03
CA GLY A 86 -7.01 2.06 -8.84
C GLY A 86 -7.19 3.49 -8.38
N GLY A 87 -7.99 3.61 -7.33
CA GLY A 87 -8.23 4.86 -6.64
C GLY A 87 -8.55 4.63 -5.18
N GLY A 88 -8.42 5.68 -4.39
CA GLY A 88 -8.64 5.62 -2.97
C GLY A 88 -8.43 6.97 -2.30
N GLY A 89 -7.96 6.93 -1.07
CA GLY A 89 -7.69 8.15 -0.33
C GLY A 89 -6.73 7.93 0.81
N HIS A 90 -6.26 9.04 1.34
CA HIS A 90 -5.33 9.07 2.45
C HIS A 90 -5.80 10.02 3.53
N PHE A 91 -5.26 9.80 4.72
CA PHE A 91 -5.23 10.77 5.79
C PHE A 91 -3.93 10.66 6.55
N GLY A 92 -3.52 11.73 7.21
CA GLY A 92 -2.26 11.77 7.93
C GLY A 92 -2.17 12.92 8.91
N PHE A 93 -1.12 12.89 9.70
CA PHE A 93 -0.79 13.87 10.71
C PHE A 93 0.67 14.26 10.54
N GLY A 94 0.96 15.57 10.48
CA GLY A 94 2.30 16.13 10.34
C GLY A 94 2.63 17.18 11.41
N ASN A 95 3.92 17.49 11.54
CA ASN A 95 4.45 18.56 12.39
C ASN A 95 5.14 19.66 11.57
N ASP A 96 5.48 20.79 12.19
CA ASP A 96 5.95 22.06 11.59
C ASP A 96 7.22 21.95 10.71
N HIS A 97 7.93 20.81 10.76
CA HIS A 97 9.17 20.55 10.03
C HIS A 97 9.00 19.86 8.67
N TRP A 98 7.77 19.65 8.20
CA TRP A 98 7.48 19.03 6.89
C TRP A 98 7.84 19.90 5.65
N GLN A 99 8.89 20.74 5.75
CA GLN A 99 9.23 21.77 4.77
C GLN A 99 9.90 21.23 3.49
N ASP A 100 10.50 20.03 3.51
CA ASP A 100 11.35 19.55 2.41
C ASP A 100 10.60 19.09 1.14
N ILE A 101 9.27 19.09 1.16
CA ILE A 101 8.41 18.80 -0.02
C ILE A 101 7.41 19.93 -0.31
N GLY A 102 7.60 21.11 0.28
CA GLY A 102 6.77 22.29 -0.01
C GLY A 102 5.36 22.22 0.56
N VAL A 103 5.14 21.41 1.60
CA VAL A 103 3.81 21.21 2.20
C VAL A 103 3.91 21.55 3.68
N ARG A 104 3.11 22.50 4.16
CA ARG A 104 3.01 22.81 5.58
C ARG A 104 1.66 22.32 6.12
N PRO A 105 1.52 21.06 6.58
CA PRO A 105 0.39 20.69 7.39
C PRO A 105 0.84 20.62 8.84
N GLU A 106 0.66 21.72 9.58
CA GLU A 106 0.47 21.57 11.02
C GLU A 106 -0.84 20.79 11.20
N GLY A 107 -0.78 19.57 11.72
CA GLY A 107 -1.96 18.79 12.07
C GLY A 107 -2.47 17.83 10.98
N PHE A 108 -3.79 17.76 10.83
CA PHE A 108 -4.48 16.73 10.05
C PHE A 108 -4.55 17.06 8.56
N SER A 109 -4.17 16.11 7.71
CA SER A 109 -4.31 16.17 6.25
C SER A 109 -5.13 14.99 5.75
N MET A 110 -5.91 15.20 4.69
CA MET A 110 -6.58 14.12 3.97
C MET A 110 -6.76 14.47 2.50
N GLY A 111 -6.95 13.44 1.68
CA GLY A 111 -7.07 13.61 0.25
C GLY A 111 -7.46 12.33 -0.48
N ILE A 112 -7.43 12.42 -1.79
CA ILE A 112 -7.74 11.31 -2.71
C ILE A 112 -6.48 10.87 -3.45
N ASP A 113 -6.42 9.59 -3.79
CA ASP A 113 -5.27 8.94 -4.39
C ASP A 113 -5.71 8.23 -5.66
N GLY A 114 -4.87 8.28 -6.69
CA GLY A 114 -4.89 7.37 -7.82
C GLY A 114 -3.69 6.44 -7.76
N VAL A 115 -3.76 5.31 -8.45
CA VAL A 115 -2.61 4.43 -8.64
C VAL A 115 -2.65 3.77 -10.01
N LEU A 116 -1.48 3.65 -10.65
CA LEU A 116 -1.27 2.91 -11.88
C LEU A 116 0.07 2.18 -11.78
N GLY A 117 0.09 0.88 -12.00
CA GLY A 117 1.31 0.11 -11.87
C GLY A 117 1.30 -1.27 -12.50
N VAL A 118 2.39 -1.97 -12.24
CA VAL A 118 2.59 -3.39 -12.57
C VAL A 118 2.86 -4.16 -11.29
N ASP A 119 2.30 -5.37 -11.23
CA ASP A 119 2.41 -6.31 -10.13
C ASP A 119 2.92 -7.64 -10.69
N TYR A 120 4.02 -8.15 -10.14
CA TYR A 120 4.64 -9.39 -10.57
C TYR A 120 4.76 -10.37 -9.42
N LYS A 121 4.01 -11.46 -9.49
CA LYS A 121 4.11 -12.61 -8.60
C LYS A 121 5.14 -13.59 -9.13
N VAL A 122 6.27 -13.73 -8.41
CA VAL A 122 7.34 -14.66 -8.77
C VAL A 122 6.86 -16.10 -8.54
N LYS A 123 6.80 -16.89 -9.60
CA LYS A 123 6.48 -18.32 -9.52
C LYS A 123 7.61 -19.07 -8.81
N GLY A 124 7.25 -19.98 -7.90
CA GLY A 124 8.22 -20.78 -7.13
C GLY A 124 8.81 -20.08 -5.90
N ALA A 125 8.49 -18.81 -5.65
CA ALA A 125 8.92 -18.07 -4.47
C ALA A 125 7.76 -17.27 -3.87
N PRO A 126 7.64 -17.13 -2.53
CA PRO A 126 6.60 -16.32 -1.89
C PRO A 126 6.88 -14.82 -1.98
N LEU A 127 7.23 -14.33 -3.19
CA LEU A 127 7.68 -12.97 -3.45
C LEU A 127 6.80 -12.30 -4.52
N ASN A 128 6.36 -11.08 -4.22
CA ASN A 128 5.72 -10.16 -5.14
C ASN A 128 6.57 -8.89 -5.28
N LEU A 129 6.70 -8.41 -6.51
CA LEU A 129 7.34 -7.16 -6.86
C LEU A 129 6.31 -6.26 -7.52
N SER A 130 6.24 -4.98 -7.15
CA SER A 130 5.42 -4.02 -7.86
C SER A 130 6.19 -2.76 -8.23
N PHE A 131 5.73 -2.08 -9.27
CA PHE A 131 6.20 -0.75 -9.63
C PHE A 131 5.01 0.08 -10.04
N ASP A 132 4.80 1.22 -9.40
CA ASP A 132 3.64 2.05 -9.64
C ASP A 132 3.94 3.54 -9.54
N TRP A 133 3.04 4.31 -10.14
CA TRP A 133 2.86 5.72 -9.93
C TRP A 133 1.57 5.93 -9.13
N GLN A 134 1.66 6.71 -8.05
CA GLN A 134 0.56 6.94 -7.11
C GLN A 134 0.32 8.44 -6.92
N PRO A 135 -0.28 9.14 -7.89
CA PRO A 135 -0.59 10.56 -7.73
C PRO A 135 -1.67 10.76 -6.65
N SER A 136 -1.61 11.87 -5.92
CA SER A 136 -2.67 12.24 -4.97
C SER A 136 -3.02 13.73 -5.02
N PHE A 137 -4.23 14.05 -4.58
CA PHE A 137 -4.66 15.42 -4.30
C PHE A 137 -4.96 15.53 -2.82
N VAL A 138 -4.25 16.43 -2.14
CA VAL A 138 -4.60 16.82 -0.77
C VAL A 138 -5.79 17.77 -0.83
N LEU A 139 -6.78 17.55 0.02
CA LEU A 139 -7.99 18.35 0.11
C LEU A 139 -8.06 19.15 1.41
N ILE A 140 -7.51 18.62 2.50
CA ILE A 140 -7.48 19.27 3.83
C ILE A 140 -6.04 19.56 4.25
N SER A 141 -5.87 20.69 4.94
CA SER A 141 -4.62 21.33 5.37
C SER A 141 -4.03 22.29 4.33
N GLN A 142 -3.58 21.78 3.18
CA GLN A 142 -3.08 22.61 2.09
C GLN A 142 -3.40 21.93 0.76
N PRO A 143 -4.47 22.36 0.06
CA PRO A 143 -4.85 21.75 -1.20
C PRO A 143 -3.74 21.82 -2.24
N ASN A 144 -3.22 20.67 -2.65
CA ASN A 144 -2.17 20.56 -3.64
C ASN A 144 -2.20 19.22 -4.38
N PHE A 145 -1.56 19.17 -5.54
CA PHE A 145 -1.31 17.94 -6.28
C PHE A 145 0.06 17.38 -5.91
N GLN A 146 0.12 16.09 -5.57
CA GLN A 146 1.33 15.34 -5.29
C GLN A 146 1.52 14.26 -6.36
N GLY A 147 2.21 14.61 -7.44
CA GLY A 147 2.49 13.70 -8.55
C GLY A 147 3.74 12.84 -8.40
N GLY A 148 4.58 13.12 -7.38
CA GLY A 148 5.86 12.45 -7.18
C GLY A 148 5.80 11.13 -6.42
N TRP A 149 4.62 10.68 -6.01
CA TRP A 149 4.44 9.46 -5.22
C TRP A 149 4.35 8.23 -6.12
N GLY A 150 4.86 7.10 -5.63
CA GLY A 150 5.00 5.87 -6.42
C GLY A 150 6.37 5.25 -6.21
N GLY A 151 6.63 4.09 -6.77
CA GLY A 151 7.94 3.43 -6.68
C GLY A 151 7.84 1.93 -6.57
N LEU A 152 8.94 1.31 -6.13
CA LEU A 152 9.09 -0.14 -6.07
C LEU A 152 8.51 -0.71 -4.78
N GLY A 153 7.66 -1.72 -4.91
CA GLY A 153 7.12 -2.54 -3.82
C GLY A 153 7.75 -3.92 -3.81
N ILE A 154 8.03 -4.44 -2.62
CA ILE A 154 8.50 -5.81 -2.39
C ILE A 154 7.64 -6.40 -1.28
N ARG A 155 6.91 -7.47 -1.57
CA ARG A 155 5.97 -8.09 -0.63
C ARG A 155 6.18 -9.59 -0.53
N TYR A 156 6.07 -10.10 0.69
CA TYR A 156 5.92 -11.52 0.96
C TYR A 156 4.47 -11.93 0.72
N THR A 157 4.24 -13.03 0.01
CA THR A 157 2.91 -13.49 -0.37
C THR A 157 2.49 -14.75 0.39
N PHE A 158 1.26 -14.75 0.89
CA PHE A 158 0.60 -15.86 1.57
C PHE A 158 -0.39 -16.55 0.63
#